data_AF-A0A9N7VA93-F1
#
_entry.id   AF-A0A9N7VA93-F1
#
_cell.length_a   1.000
_cell.length_b   1.000
_cell.length_c   1.000
_cell.angle_alpha   90.00
_cell.angle_beta   90.00
_cell.angle_gamma   90.00
#
_symmetry.space_group_name_H-M   'P 1'
#
loop_
_entity.id
_entity.type
_entity.pdbx_description
1 polymer ?
#
loop_
_entity_poly.entity_id
_entity_poly.type
_entity_poly.pdbx_seq_one_letter_code
_entity_poly.pdbx_strand_id
1 'polypeptide(L)'
;MSTLSVHPLETNMAGIGAFLKNAWNKEPVIMASCAIAVVGVALPFISPFTKYSAMINSAVPYNYPVPVRDDGDMPDVPAHPCEPKGNNLQWLKNL
;
A
#
# COMPACT_ATOMS: atom_id res chain seq x y z
N MET A 1 -30.28 12.41 43.76
CA MET A 1 -30.02 13.10 42.48
C MET A 1 -28.81 12.41 41.85
N SER A 2 -28.99 11.29 41.14
CA SER A 2 -28.98 11.21 39.65
C SER A 2 -28.04 12.25 39.05
N THR A 3 -26.90 11.89 38.45
CA THR A 3 -26.81 11.13 37.20
C THR A 3 -25.54 10.24 37.09
N LEU A 4 -25.73 8.92 37.13
CA LEU A 4 -24.82 7.95 36.51
C LEU A 4 -25.14 7.92 35.01
N SER A 5 -24.26 8.43 34.15
CA SER A 5 -24.04 8.01 32.74
C SER A 5 -23.22 9.06 31.99
N VAL A 6 -21.96 9.28 32.39
CA VAL A 6 -20.97 9.74 31.41
C VAL A 6 -20.54 8.50 30.65
N HIS A 7 -20.79 8.48 29.34
CA HIS A 7 -20.52 7.34 28.47
C HIS A 7 -19.06 6.86 28.68
N PRO A 8 -18.81 5.56 28.99
CA PRO A 8 -17.47 5.04 29.24
C PRO A 8 -16.47 5.31 28.09
N LEU A 9 -17.00 5.45 26.88
CA LEU A 9 -16.23 5.74 25.67
C LEU A 9 -15.55 7.12 25.73
N GLU A 10 -16.22 8.15 26.24
CA GLU A 10 -15.72 9.54 26.23
C GLU A 10 -14.57 9.73 27.22
N THR A 11 -14.67 9.12 28.40
CA THR A 11 -13.62 9.15 29.42
C THR A 11 -12.36 8.41 28.98
N ASN A 12 -12.53 7.29 28.25
CA ASN A 12 -11.41 6.52 27.69
C ASN A 12 -10.67 7.29 26.59
N MET A 13 -11.39 7.97 25.68
CA MET A 13 -10.78 8.76 24.60
C MET A 13 -10.00 9.97 25.14
N ALA A 14 -10.54 10.64 26.17
CA ALA A 14 -9.84 11.72 26.86
C ALA A 14 -8.56 11.21 27.57
N GLY A 15 -8.60 10.02 28.17
CA GLY A 15 -7.46 9.38 28.82
C GLY A 15 -6.33 9.03 27.85
N ILE A 16 -6.65 8.48 26.67
CA ILE A 16 -5.66 8.15 25.62
C ILE A 16 -4.98 9.43 25.13
N GLY A 17 -5.73 10.50 24.86
CA GLY A 17 -5.17 11.78 24.42
C GLY A 17 -4.21 12.40 25.44
N ALA A 18 -4.57 12.36 26.74
CA ALA A 18 -3.70 12.83 27.82
C ALA A 18 -2.40 12.02 27.92
N PHE A 19 -2.49 10.68 27.78
CA PHE A 19 -1.31 9.81 27.75
C PHE A 19 -0.39 10.11 26.57
N LEU A 20 -0.92 10.22 25.35
CA LEU A 20 -0.14 10.52 24.15
C LEU A 20 0.60 11.86 24.28
N LYS A 21 -0.07 12.90 24.79
CA LYS A 21 0.55 14.21 25.05
C LYS A 21 1.67 14.11 26.08
N ASN A 22 1.44 13.38 27.18
CA ASN A 22 2.46 13.18 28.22
C ASN A 22 3.66 12.39 27.69
N ALA A 23 3.43 11.32 26.94
CA ALA A 23 4.50 10.48 26.40
C ALA A 23 5.29 11.19 25.29
N TRP A 24 4.67 12.06 24.49
CA TRP A 24 5.39 12.96 23.58
C TRP A 24 6.32 13.94 24.33
N ASN A 25 5.88 14.48 25.46
CA ASN A 25 6.67 15.44 26.24
C ASN A 25 7.83 14.77 27.02
N LYS A 26 7.65 13.53 27.47
CA LYS A 26 8.65 12.81 28.27
C LYS A 26 9.61 11.98 27.44
N GLU A 27 9.10 11.25 26.45
CA GLU A 27 9.86 10.29 25.65
C GLU A 27 9.55 10.46 24.15
N PRO A 28 9.86 11.63 23.56
CA PRO A 28 9.48 11.95 22.18
C PRO A 28 10.07 10.96 21.16
N VAL A 29 11.29 10.48 21.39
CA VAL A 29 11.97 9.54 20.49
C VAL A 29 11.22 8.20 20.44
N ILE A 30 10.83 7.67 21.60
CA ILE A 30 10.11 6.40 21.70
C ILE A 30 8.72 6.56 21.08
N MET A 31 7.99 7.62 21.41
CA MET A 31 6.68 7.89 20.84
C MET A 31 6.72 8.03 19.30
N ALA A 32 7.70 8.77 18.76
CA ALA A 32 7.88 8.91 17.32
C ALA A 32 8.23 7.57 16.65
N SER A 33 9.12 6.77 17.26
CA SER A 33 9.50 5.46 16.72
C SER A 33 8.31 4.51 16.61
N CYS A 34 7.46 4.45 17.65
CA CYS A 34 6.24 3.65 17.65
C CYS A 34 5.24 4.16 16.60
N ALA A 35 5.06 5.48 16.48
CA ALA A 35 4.18 6.06 15.48
C ALA A 35 4.63 5.72 14.05
N ILE A 36 5.93 5.84 13.76
CA ILE A 36 6.50 5.48 12.45
C ILE A 36 6.31 3.99 12.18
N ALA A 37 6.51 3.11 13.17
CA ALA A 37 6.29 1.69 13.00
C ALA A 37 4.83 1.35 12.65
N VAL A 38 3.87 1.93 13.38
CA VAL A 38 2.44 1.73 13.11
C VAL A 38 2.06 2.25 11.72
N VAL A 39 2.51 3.45 11.37
CA VAL A 39 2.26 4.06 10.06
C VAL A 39 2.89 3.24 8.94
N GLY A 40 4.14 2.79 9.11
CA GLY A 40 4.84 1.98 8.12
C GLY A 40 4.19 0.62 7.86
N VAL A 41 3.57 0.02 8.87
CA VAL A 41 2.81 -1.23 8.73
C VAL A 41 1.44 -0.97 8.09
N ALA A 42 0.73 0.09 8.48
CA ALA A 42 -0.63 0.34 8.01
C ALA A 42 -0.69 0.92 6.59
N LEU A 43 0.22 1.84 6.24
CA LEU A 43 0.18 2.58 4.97
C LEU A 43 0.17 1.68 3.72
N PRO A 44 0.98 0.61 3.61
CA PRO A 44 0.96 -0.25 2.43
C PRO A 44 -0.39 -0.90 2.14
N PHE A 45 -1.20 -1.18 3.18
CA PHE A 45 -2.52 -1.82 3.02
C PHE A 45 -3.62 -0.83 2.62
N ILE A 46 -3.47 0.45 2.97
CA ILE A 46 -4.45 1.49 2.67
C ILE A 46 -4.11 2.22 1.36
N SER A 47 -2.82 2.26 0.99
CA SER A 47 -2.35 3.00 -0.18
C SER A 47 -2.81 2.36 -1.49
N PRO A 48 -3.49 3.10 -2.38
CA PRO A 48 -3.83 2.61 -3.72
C PRO A 48 -2.58 2.42 -4.59
N PHE A 49 -1.44 3.01 -4.21
CA PHE A 49 -0.21 2.97 -5.01
C PHE A 49 0.61 1.68 -4.82
N THR A 50 0.38 0.93 -3.75
CA THR A 50 1.11 -0.33 -3.48
C THR A 50 0.99 -1.32 -4.64
N LYS A 51 -0.16 -1.32 -5.33
CA LYS A 51 -0.38 -2.14 -6.54
C LYS A 51 0.64 -1.83 -7.64
N TYR A 52 0.96 -0.57 -7.87
CA TYR A 52 1.87 -0.16 -8.96
C TYR A 52 3.30 -0.62 -8.68
N SER A 53 3.75 -0.64 -7.42
CA SER A 53 5.06 -1.20 -7.07
C SER A 53 5.18 -2.67 -7.49
N ALA A 54 4.14 -3.47 -7.24
CA ALA A 54 4.11 -4.87 -7.68
C ALA A 54 4.04 -5.01 -9.21
N MET A 55 3.22 -4.18 -9.87
CA MET A 55 3.11 -4.18 -11.34
C MET A 55 4.43 -3.81 -12.01
N ILE A 56 5.15 -2.79 -11.50
CA ILE A 56 6.47 -2.38 -12.01
C ILE A 56 7.46 -3.55 -11.90
N ASN A 57 7.56 -4.18 -10.72
CA ASN A 57 8.47 -5.31 -10.53
C ASN A 57 8.18 -6.48 -11.47
N SER A 58 6.90 -6.76 -11.76
CA SER A 58 6.51 -7.81 -12.71
C SER A 58 6.78 -7.45 -14.18
N ALA A 59 6.82 -6.16 -14.51
CA ALA A 59 6.99 -5.67 -15.87
C ALA A 59 8.46 -5.58 -16.31
N VAL A 60 9.42 -5.62 -15.37
CA VAL A 60 10.85 -5.53 -15.66
C VAL A 60 11.37 -6.89 -16.16
N PRO A 61 11.82 -6.99 -17.42
CA PRO A 61 12.31 -8.25 -17.97
C PRO A 61 13.79 -8.44 -17.62
N TYR A 62 14.08 -9.05 -16.46
CA TYR A 62 15.46 -9.42 -16.10
C TYR A 62 16.03 -10.57 -16.94
N ASN A 63 15.14 -11.43 -17.44
CA ASN A 63 15.48 -12.52 -18.34
C ASN A 63 14.98 -12.19 -19.75
N TYR A 64 15.66 -12.73 -20.76
CA TYR A 64 15.20 -12.59 -22.14
C TYR A 64 13.85 -13.33 -22.33
N PRO A 65 12.79 -12.66 -22.80
CA PRO A 65 11.49 -13.29 -23.00
C PRO A 65 11.54 -14.19 -24.24
N VAL A 66 11.63 -15.50 -24.01
CA VAL A 66 11.69 -16.51 -25.09
C VAL A 66 10.34 -16.56 -25.82
N PRO A 67 10.31 -16.37 -27.16
CA PRO A 67 9.08 -16.49 -27.94
C PRO A 67 8.48 -17.89 -27.85
N VAL A 68 7.16 -17.95 -27.77
CA VAL A 68 6.40 -19.21 -27.80
C VAL A 68 6.33 -19.73 -29.24
N ARG A 69 6.31 -21.05 -29.40
CA ARG A 69 6.08 -21.69 -30.70
C ARG A 69 4.60 -21.58 -31.07
N ASP A 70 4.32 -21.05 -32.25
CA ASP A 70 2.98 -20.96 -32.81
C ASP A 70 2.41 -22.35 -33.16
N ASP A 71 1.23 -22.67 -32.64
CA ASP A 71 0.45 -23.87 -32.96
C ASP A 71 -0.78 -23.57 -33.83
N GLY A 72 -1.01 -22.30 -34.17
CA GLY A 72 -2.11 -21.81 -34.99
C GLY A 72 -3.32 -21.27 -34.23
N ASP A 73 -3.40 -21.39 -32.90
CA ASP A 73 -4.53 -20.92 -32.09
C ASP A 73 -4.09 -20.19 -30.80
N MET A 74 -3.31 -19.12 -30.96
CA MET A 74 -2.85 -18.26 -29.86
C MET A 74 -3.33 -16.80 -30.01
N PRO A 75 -4.62 -16.49 -29.76
CA PRO A 75 -5.18 -15.16 -30.02
C PRO A 75 -4.62 -14.05 -29.13
N ASP A 76 -4.10 -14.40 -27.95
CA ASP A 76 -3.56 -13.51 -26.92
C ASP A 76 -2.05 -13.25 -27.03
N VAL A 77 -1.31 -14.11 -27.75
CA VAL A 77 0.13 -13.96 -27.96
C VAL A 77 0.39 -13.02 -29.16
N PRO A 78 1.17 -11.93 -29.00
CA PRO A 78 1.52 -11.06 -30.11
C PRO A 78 2.58 -11.71 -31.01
N ALA A 79 2.46 -11.56 -32.33
CA ALA A 79 3.50 -12.04 -33.26
C ALA A 79 4.67 -11.04 -33.41
N HIS A 80 4.47 -9.78 -33.02
CA HIS A 80 5.50 -8.74 -33.04
C HIS A 80 5.38 -7.79 -31.83
N PRO A 81 6.50 -7.25 -31.28
CA PRO A 81 6.47 -6.35 -30.11
C PRO A 81 5.62 -5.08 -30.26
N CYS A 82 5.43 -4.61 -31.50
CA CYS A 82 4.63 -3.40 -31.78
C CYS A 82 3.14 -3.68 -32.00
N GLU A 83 2.69 -4.93 -31.89
CA GLU A 83 1.27 -5.21 -31.96
C GLU A 83 0.51 -4.59 -30.79
N PRO A 84 -0.76 -4.22 -30.98
CA PRO A 84 -1.59 -3.71 -29.89
C PRO A 84 -1.97 -4.80 -28.85
N LYS A 85 -1.64 -6.07 -29.12
CA LYS A 85 -1.91 -7.21 -28.24
C LYS A 85 -0.87 -7.34 -27.13
N GLY A 86 -1.28 -7.90 -26.01
CA GLY A 86 -0.43 -8.15 -24.85
C GLY A 86 -0.36 -6.99 -23.85
N ASN A 87 0.53 -7.13 -22.87
CA ASN A 87 0.66 -6.17 -21.78
C ASN A 87 1.38 -4.90 -22.25
N ASN A 88 0.68 -3.77 -22.24
CA ASN A 88 1.27 -2.47 -22.50
C ASN A 88 1.65 -1.73 -21.20
N LEU A 89 2.63 -0.83 -21.30
CA LEU A 89 3.12 -0.02 -20.18
C LEU A 89 2.62 1.43 -20.22
N GLN A 90 1.46 1.69 -20.85
CA GLN A 90 0.91 3.05 -20.92
C GLN A 90 0.56 3.60 -19.53
N TRP A 91 0.05 2.74 -18.64
CA TRP A 91 -0.22 3.10 -17.24
C TRP A 91 1.05 3.57 -16.51
N LEU A 92 2.23 3.00 -16.83
CA LEU A 92 3.49 3.38 -16.21
C LEU A 92 4.03 4.70 -16.78
N LYS A 93 3.83 4.94 -18.08
CA LYS A 93 4.22 6.20 -18.73
C LYS A 93 3.39 7.39 -18.22
N ASN A 94 2.17 7.13 -17.78
CA ASN A 94 1.21 8.13 -17.31
C ASN A 94 1.08 8.17 -15.78
N LEU A 95 1.93 7.43 -15.05
CA LEU A 95 1.93 7.38 -13.59
C LEU A 95 2.46 8.68 -12.98
#